data_AF-A0A8T4BXC5-F1
#
_entry.id   AF-A0A8T4BXC5-F1
#
_cell.length_a   1.000
_cell.length_b   1.000
_cell.length_c   1.000
_cell.angle_alpha   90.00
_cell.angle_beta   90.00
_cell.angle_gamma   90.00
#
_symmetry.space_group_name_H-M   'P 1'
#
loop_
_entity.id
_entity.type
_entity.pdbx_description
1 polymer ?
#
loop_
_entity_poly.entity_id
_entity_poly.type
_entity_poly.pdbx_seq_one_letter_code
_entity_poly.pdbx_strand_id
1 'polypeptide(L)'
;MGVKLPGILPIKTISWEDLKGKKIGIDFSNVCYQFLSSIRQRDGTPLMDSKGRICSHLSGIFYRSLNLMKKGVRLCYVFDGCPPELKFQTQQARRERKEKAKEKYNKAKEKGDTESMYKYSKQVTYLDNEIVQESKELIKSMGLPIIQSPQESDAQGAFMVERKDLWGFASSDADCLLHGCPRTILNLTLSQTRKLPGGKFVYTQPNLVELQDVLKHLKVNQDQLIVIGILNGTDYNPKGVVGIGPKKALDLVHQYKNFDKLFSELKPDFNWKQIFAIFKSMPVMKNYQLKWKDVDEDKVKEILIEEHDFSKERIEKTLESLRKREKSQKGLSSFFKS
;
A
#
# COMPACT_ATOMS: atom_id res chain seq x y z
N MET A 1 3.41 -4.83 4.67
CA MET A 1 3.07 -5.95 5.58
C MET A 1 3.10 -7.17 4.67
N GLY A 2 2.24 -8.18 4.81
CA GLY A 2 1.88 -9.03 3.67
C GLY A 2 2.89 -10.04 3.10
N VAL A 3 2.42 -10.80 2.10
CA VAL A 3 3.18 -11.85 1.43
C VAL A 3 4.21 -11.25 0.48
N LYS A 4 5.46 -11.72 0.58
CA LYS A 4 6.54 -11.37 -0.35
C LYS A 4 6.97 -12.58 -1.14
N LEU A 5 6.87 -12.51 -2.47
CA LEU A 5 7.29 -13.56 -3.38
C LEU A 5 8.50 -13.11 -4.24
N PRO A 6 9.63 -12.74 -3.62
CA PRO A 6 10.79 -12.22 -4.35
C PRO A 6 11.34 -13.28 -5.31
N GLY A 7 11.70 -12.83 -6.52
CA GLY A 7 12.44 -13.63 -7.49
C GLY A 7 11.62 -14.70 -8.22
N ILE A 8 10.30 -14.78 -8.01
CA ILE A 8 9.42 -15.67 -8.78
C ILE A 8 8.33 -14.92 -9.56
N LEU A 9 8.01 -13.67 -9.20
CA LEU A 9 7.01 -12.91 -9.93
C LEU A 9 7.60 -12.28 -11.20
N PRO A 10 6.98 -12.45 -12.38
CA PRO A 10 7.32 -11.67 -13.56
C PRO A 10 6.87 -10.22 -13.34
N ILE A 11 7.84 -9.31 -13.24
CA ILE A 11 7.60 -7.88 -13.01
C ILE A 11 7.92 -7.12 -14.29
N LYS A 12 6.96 -6.32 -14.77
CA LYS A 12 7.15 -5.43 -15.93
C LYS A 12 7.24 -3.98 -15.46
N THR A 13 8.37 -3.32 -15.71
CA THR A 13 8.45 -1.87 -15.50
C THR A 13 7.61 -1.15 -16.55
N ILE A 14 6.78 -0.22 -16.11
CA ILE A 14 5.90 0.60 -16.95
C ILE A 14 6.23 2.08 -16.74
N SER A 15 5.88 2.92 -17.71
CA SER A 15 6.10 4.36 -17.60
C SER A 15 4.92 5.06 -16.92
N TRP A 16 5.11 6.32 -16.55
CA TRP A 16 4.02 7.13 -15.99
C TRP A 16 2.95 7.46 -17.03
N GLU A 17 3.33 7.50 -18.31
CA GLU A 17 2.46 7.76 -19.45
C GLU A 17 1.49 6.60 -19.67
N ASP A 18 1.92 5.35 -19.43
CA ASP A 18 1.07 4.15 -19.50
C ASP A 18 -0.12 4.21 -18.52
N LEU A 19 0.03 4.96 -17.42
CA LEU A 19 -0.97 5.14 -16.37
C LEU A 19 -1.93 6.31 -16.64
N LYS A 20 -1.67 7.13 -17.66
CA LYS A 20 -2.51 8.29 -17.98
C LYS A 20 -3.95 7.85 -18.29
N GLY A 21 -4.91 8.48 -17.60
CA GLY A 21 -6.34 8.19 -17.72
C GLY A 21 -6.80 6.91 -17.00
N LYS A 22 -5.88 6.12 -16.44
CA LYS A 22 -6.23 4.89 -15.71
C LYS A 22 -6.83 5.24 -14.34
N LYS A 23 -7.83 4.46 -13.94
CA LYS A 23 -8.38 4.47 -12.57
C LYS A 23 -7.58 3.47 -11.74
N ILE A 24 -6.95 3.91 -10.66
CA ILE A 24 -6.09 3.07 -9.83
C ILE A 24 -6.56 3.12 -8.39
N GLY A 25 -6.79 1.95 -7.80
CA GLY A 25 -7.03 1.82 -6.37
C GLY A 25 -5.71 1.78 -5.61
N ILE A 26 -5.68 2.34 -4.41
CA ILE A 26 -4.52 2.36 -3.53
C ILE A 26 -4.93 1.71 -2.21
N ASP A 27 -4.19 0.69 -1.77
CA ASP A 27 -4.26 0.21 -0.40
C ASP A 27 -3.73 1.29 0.56
N PHE A 28 -4.63 1.88 1.34
CA PHE A 28 -4.28 2.95 2.27
C PHE A 28 -3.29 2.50 3.34
N SER A 29 -3.53 1.35 3.98
CA SER A 29 -2.69 0.86 5.08
C SER A 29 -1.27 0.65 4.58
N ASN A 30 -1.12 -0.01 3.43
CA ASN A 30 0.17 -0.25 2.79
C ASN A 30 0.93 1.06 2.52
N VAL A 31 0.30 2.03 1.85
CA VAL A 31 0.98 3.29 1.52
C VAL A 31 1.21 4.18 2.73
N CYS A 32 0.33 4.15 3.73
CA CYS A 32 0.51 4.92 4.95
C CYS A 32 1.76 4.45 5.70
N TYR A 33 1.96 3.14 5.85
CA TYR A 33 3.20 2.60 6.41
C TYR A 33 4.44 2.97 5.58
N GLN A 34 4.32 3.03 4.26
CA GLN A 34 5.41 3.51 3.40
C GLN A 34 5.71 5.00 3.65
N PHE A 35 4.70 5.84 3.80
CA PHE A 35 4.89 7.27 4.09
C PHE A 35 5.54 7.49 5.45
N LEU A 36 5.03 6.84 6.50
CA LEU A 36 5.58 6.94 7.85
C LEU A 36 7.02 6.40 7.97
N SER A 37 7.40 5.45 7.11
CA SER A 37 8.77 4.91 7.09
C SER A 37 9.74 5.70 6.21
N SER A 38 9.27 6.29 5.11
CA SER A 38 10.12 6.95 4.11
C SER A 38 10.16 8.48 4.21
N ILE A 39 9.09 9.13 4.66
CA ILE A 39 8.99 10.59 4.79
C ILE A 39 9.42 10.96 6.20
N ARG A 40 10.70 11.27 6.34
CA ARG A 40 11.36 11.55 7.61
C ARG A 40 12.25 12.77 7.48
N GLN A 41 12.54 13.39 8.61
CA GLN A 41 13.52 14.45 8.74
C GLN A 41 14.94 13.88 8.51
N ARG A 42 15.94 14.77 8.41
CA ARG A 42 17.33 14.36 8.12
C ARG A 42 17.93 13.50 9.24
N ASP A 43 17.53 13.75 10.47
CA ASP A 43 17.89 12.96 11.66
C ASP A 43 17.13 11.62 11.74
N GLY A 44 16.22 11.35 10.78
CA GLY A 44 15.42 10.14 10.71
C GLY A 44 14.20 10.13 11.61
N THR A 45 13.91 11.22 12.34
CA THR A 45 12.63 11.38 13.04
C THR A 45 11.48 11.53 12.04
N PRO A 46 10.26 11.11 12.36
CA PRO A 46 9.09 11.38 11.52
C PRO A 46 8.90 12.88 11.30
N LEU A 47 8.27 13.26 10.18
CA LEU A 47 7.75 14.61 10.01
C LEU A 47 6.64 14.83 11.05
N MET A 48 6.72 15.92 11.81
CA MET A 48 5.80 16.27 12.89
C MET A 48 5.41 17.75 12.83
N ASP A 49 4.25 18.09 13.39
CA ASP A 49 3.81 19.49 13.60
C ASP A 49 4.34 20.07 14.92
N SER A 50 4.00 21.33 15.23
CA SER A 50 4.39 22.02 16.46
C SER A 50 3.89 21.36 17.75
N LYS A 51 2.82 20.55 17.65
CA LYS A 51 2.23 19.78 18.77
C LYS A 51 2.86 18.38 18.91
N GLY A 52 3.78 18.02 18.03
CA GLY A 52 4.44 16.71 18.02
C GLY A 52 3.61 15.59 17.38
N ARG A 53 2.53 15.90 16.66
CA ARG A 53 1.74 14.91 15.92
C ARG A 53 2.42 14.53 14.61
N ILE A 54 2.34 13.25 14.23
CA ILE A 54 3.05 12.74 13.04
C ILE A 54 2.32 13.12 11.76
N CYS A 55 2.91 13.99 10.95
CA CYS A 55 2.33 14.51 9.71
C CYS A 55 2.88 13.85 8.43
N SER A 56 3.70 12.81 8.58
CA SER A 56 4.38 12.15 7.45
C SER A 56 3.38 11.53 6.47
N HIS A 57 2.26 11.01 6.98
CA HIS A 57 1.20 10.40 6.19
C HIS A 57 0.46 11.45 5.35
N LEU A 58 0.09 12.61 5.92
CA LEU A 58 -0.54 13.73 5.21
C LEU A 58 0.33 14.25 4.08
N SER A 59 1.63 14.44 4.36
CA SER A 59 2.61 14.85 3.35
C SER A 59 2.67 13.85 2.18
N GLY A 60 2.72 12.55 2.50
CA GLY A 60 2.72 11.50 1.48
C GLY A 60 1.45 11.51 0.65
N ILE A 61 0.27 11.52 1.29
CA ILE A 61 -1.03 11.56 0.63
C ILE A 61 -1.12 12.76 -0.31
N PHE A 62 -0.85 13.97 0.20
CA PHE A 62 -0.98 15.21 -0.57
C PHE A 62 -0.04 15.23 -1.78
N TYR A 63 1.27 15.15 -1.54
CA TYR A 63 2.25 15.35 -2.61
C TYR A 63 2.28 14.18 -3.61
N ARG A 64 2.14 12.93 -3.14
CA ARG A 64 2.17 11.77 -4.04
C ARG A 64 0.90 11.69 -4.88
N SER A 65 -0.27 11.88 -4.26
CA SER A 65 -1.53 11.86 -5.01
C SER A 65 -1.60 12.98 -6.02
N LEU A 66 -1.24 14.21 -5.63
CA LEU A 66 -1.25 15.34 -6.58
C LEU A 66 -0.29 15.13 -7.75
N ASN A 67 0.88 14.52 -7.55
CA ASN A 67 1.78 14.21 -8.66
C ASN A 67 1.17 13.18 -9.63
N LEU A 68 0.48 12.16 -9.12
CA LEU A 68 -0.22 11.17 -9.94
C LEU A 68 -1.43 11.77 -10.67
N MET A 69 -2.23 12.60 -9.98
CA MET A 69 -3.33 13.36 -10.58
C MET A 69 -2.82 14.29 -11.68
N LYS A 70 -1.68 14.97 -11.45
CA LYS A 70 -0.95 15.74 -12.45
C LYS A 70 -0.39 14.92 -13.59
N LYS A 71 -0.39 13.59 -13.52
CA LYS A 71 -0.06 12.71 -14.67
C LYS A 71 -1.32 12.19 -15.36
N GLY A 72 -2.51 12.58 -14.89
CA GLY A 72 -3.81 12.17 -15.41
C GLY A 72 -4.29 10.83 -14.85
N VAL A 73 -3.68 10.35 -13.77
CA VAL A 73 -4.13 9.13 -13.07
C VAL A 73 -5.31 9.47 -12.16
N ARG A 74 -6.36 8.65 -12.18
CA ARG A 74 -7.54 8.82 -11.31
C ARG A 74 -7.42 7.87 -10.12
N LEU A 75 -7.24 8.41 -8.92
CA LEU A 75 -6.96 7.61 -7.73
C LEU A 75 -8.21 7.30 -6.91
N CYS A 76 -8.25 6.15 -6.27
CA CYS A 76 -9.22 5.78 -5.24
C CYS A 76 -8.47 5.17 -4.07
N TYR A 77 -8.78 5.58 -2.84
CA TYR A 77 -8.19 4.95 -1.66
C TYR A 77 -9.13 3.88 -1.11
N VAL A 78 -8.57 2.72 -0.78
CA VAL A 78 -9.30 1.61 -0.16
C VAL A 78 -8.72 1.37 1.22
N PHE A 79 -9.58 1.41 2.23
CA PHE A 79 -9.23 1.22 3.63
C PHE A 79 -9.65 -0.15 4.11
N ASP A 80 -8.87 -0.74 5.01
CA ASP A 80 -9.24 -1.96 5.72
C ASP A 80 -10.40 -1.69 6.68
N GLY A 81 -11.32 -2.65 6.77
CA GLY A 81 -12.36 -2.76 7.79
C GLY A 81 -11.92 -3.64 8.95
N CYS A 82 -12.82 -4.50 9.43
CA CYS A 82 -12.52 -5.37 10.56
C CYS A 82 -11.64 -6.54 10.10
N PRO A 83 -10.43 -6.75 10.68
CA PRO A 83 -9.57 -7.84 10.26
C PRO A 83 -10.15 -9.21 10.65
N PRO A 84 -9.83 -10.30 9.91
CA PRO A 84 -10.15 -11.66 10.36
C PRO A 84 -9.50 -12.01 11.70
N GLU A 85 -10.13 -12.89 12.48
CA GLU A 85 -9.67 -13.31 13.82
C GLU A 85 -8.21 -13.81 13.82
N LEU A 86 -7.84 -14.62 12.83
CA LEU A 86 -6.46 -15.12 12.66
C LEU A 86 -5.43 -13.98 12.52
N LYS A 87 -5.81 -12.88 11.88
CA LYS A 87 -4.95 -11.70 11.75
C LYS A 87 -4.93 -10.88 13.04
N PHE A 88 -6.03 -10.84 13.79
CA PHE A 88 -6.10 -10.13 15.07
C PHE A 88 -5.03 -10.60 16.07
N GLN A 89 -4.86 -11.93 16.22
CA GLN A 89 -3.84 -12.52 17.08
C GLN A 89 -2.41 -12.12 16.65
N THR A 90 -2.15 -12.14 15.33
CA THR A 90 -0.89 -11.68 14.75
C THR A 90 -0.65 -10.18 14.98
N GLN A 91 -1.71 -9.36 14.86
CA GLN A 91 -1.63 -7.92 15.11
C GLN A 91 -1.33 -7.60 16.57
N GLN A 92 -1.87 -8.35 17.53
CA GLN A 92 -1.52 -8.19 18.95
C GLN A 92 -0.04 -8.47 19.21
N ALA A 93 0.50 -9.59 18.71
CA ALA A 93 1.92 -9.89 18.84
C ALA A 93 2.81 -8.82 18.16
N ARG A 94 2.36 -8.23 17.04
CA ARG A 94 3.03 -7.08 16.41
C ARG A 94 2.98 -5.85 17.33
N ARG A 95 1.84 -5.56 17.96
CA ARG A 95 1.67 -4.44 18.89
C ARG A 95 2.62 -4.53 20.08
N GLU A 96 2.71 -5.69 20.72
CA GLU A 96 3.64 -5.91 21.84
C GLU A 96 5.12 -5.71 21.43
N ARG A 97 5.51 -6.18 20.24
CA ARG A 97 6.87 -5.96 19.72
C ARG A 97 7.14 -4.48 19.48
N LYS A 98 6.15 -3.72 19.00
CA LYS A 98 6.26 -2.28 18.78
C LYS A 98 6.32 -1.49 20.10
N GLU A 99 5.60 -1.91 21.13
CA GLU A 99 5.68 -1.32 22.48
C GLU A 99 7.08 -1.52 23.06
N LYS A 100 7.64 -2.73 22.98
CA LYS A 100 9.04 -3.01 23.33
C LYS A 100 10.04 -2.18 22.52
N ALA A 101 9.77 -1.94 21.23
CA ALA A 101 10.60 -1.06 20.40
C ALA A 101 10.49 0.41 20.81
N LYS A 102 9.33 0.87 21.29
CA LYS A 102 9.09 2.23 21.81
C LYS A 102 9.88 2.48 23.08
N GLU A 103 9.90 1.51 24.00
CA GLU A 103 10.75 1.57 25.19
C GLU A 103 12.23 1.66 24.83
N LYS A 104 12.68 0.84 23.87
CA LYS A 104 14.07 0.87 23.39
C LYS A 104 14.41 2.21 22.71
N TYR A 105 13.47 2.79 21.97
CA TYR A 105 13.62 4.11 21.37
C TYR A 105 13.77 5.21 22.44
N ASN A 106 12.90 5.22 23.46
CA ASN A 106 12.97 6.19 24.54
C ASN A 106 14.30 6.09 25.30
N LYS A 107 14.76 4.87 25.62
CA LYS A 107 16.06 4.63 26.24
C LYS A 107 17.23 5.08 25.34
N ALA A 108 17.13 4.91 24.03
CA ALA A 108 18.14 5.40 23.09
C ALA A 108 18.14 6.93 23.01
N LYS A 109 16.96 7.57 23.09
CA LYS A 109 16.79 9.01 23.15
C LYS A 109 17.42 9.61 24.40
N GLU A 110 17.20 9.00 25.57
CA GLU A 110 17.83 9.39 26.84
C GLU A 110 19.37 9.30 26.78
N LYS A 111 19.90 8.32 26.05
CA LYS A 111 21.34 8.10 25.89
C LYS A 111 21.99 8.89 24.76
N GLY A 112 21.21 9.64 23.97
CA GLY A 112 21.73 10.35 22.79
C GLY A 112 22.26 9.45 21.67
N ASP A 113 21.91 8.16 21.66
CA ASP A 113 22.36 7.19 20.66
C ASP A 113 21.54 7.33 19.38
N THR A 114 22.00 8.20 18.49
CA THR A 114 21.34 8.55 17.23
C THR A 114 21.15 7.35 16.29
N GLU A 115 22.05 6.36 16.30
CA GLU A 115 21.97 5.18 15.44
C GLU A 115 20.87 4.22 15.92
N SER A 116 20.83 3.95 17.23
CA SER A 116 19.77 3.16 17.85
C SER A 116 18.42 3.87 17.79
N MET A 117 18.38 5.20 17.99
CA MET A 117 17.18 6.01 17.79
C MET A 117 16.64 5.86 16.37
N TYR A 118 17.51 5.94 15.35
CA TYR A 118 17.11 5.74 13.96
C TYR A 118 16.59 4.32 13.70
N LYS A 119 17.25 3.30 14.25
CA LYS A 119 16.84 1.89 14.10
C LYS A 119 15.48 1.61 14.75
N TYR A 120 15.28 2.05 16.00
CA TYR A 120 14.05 1.79 16.75
C TYR A 120 12.89 2.69 16.30
N SER A 121 13.14 3.94 15.91
CA SER A 121 12.08 4.85 15.42
C SER A 121 11.36 4.34 14.17
N LYS A 122 12.01 3.52 13.35
CA LYS A 122 11.36 2.84 12.21
C LYS A 122 10.35 1.79 12.65
N GLN A 123 10.62 1.14 13.79
CA GLN A 123 9.80 0.04 14.33
C GLN A 123 8.59 0.56 15.12
N VAL A 124 8.64 1.79 15.63
CA VAL A 124 7.60 2.42 16.48
C VAL A 124 6.45 3.04 15.66
N THR A 125 6.36 2.77 14.36
CA THR A 125 5.33 3.35 13.50
C THR A 125 3.93 2.77 13.83
N TYR A 126 3.07 3.56 14.47
CA TYR A 126 1.66 3.26 14.68
C TYR A 126 0.83 3.75 13.49
N LEU A 127 -0.15 2.94 13.08
CA LEU A 127 -1.32 3.44 12.37
C LEU A 127 -2.40 3.52 13.46
N ASP A 128 -2.57 4.70 14.05
CA ASP A 128 -3.63 4.94 15.02
C ASP A 128 -4.89 5.46 14.31
N ASN A 129 -6.00 5.51 15.03
CA ASN A 129 -7.28 5.95 14.49
C ASN A 129 -7.25 7.42 14.07
N GLU A 130 -6.41 8.25 14.71
CA GLU A 130 -6.24 9.66 14.39
C GLU A 130 -5.60 9.82 13.01
N ILE A 131 -4.47 9.15 12.74
CA ILE A 131 -3.82 9.10 11.42
C ILE A 131 -4.80 8.62 10.34
N VAL A 132 -5.59 7.58 10.62
CA VAL A 132 -6.58 7.07 9.66
C VAL A 132 -7.63 8.13 9.35
N GLN A 133 -8.13 8.84 10.37
CA GLN A 133 -9.20 9.80 10.21
C GLN A 133 -8.71 11.09 9.54
N GLU A 134 -7.58 11.66 9.96
CA GLU A 134 -6.94 12.80 9.33
C GLU A 134 -6.62 12.50 7.85
N SER A 135 -6.12 11.28 7.57
CA SER A 135 -5.91 10.82 6.20
C SER A 135 -7.20 10.79 5.38
N LYS A 136 -8.29 10.26 5.93
CA LYS A 136 -9.60 10.20 5.25
C LYS A 136 -10.13 11.60 4.96
N GLU A 137 -9.96 12.53 5.89
CA GLU A 137 -10.40 13.91 5.73
C GLU A 137 -9.62 14.61 4.60
N LEU A 138 -8.29 14.48 4.60
CA LEU A 138 -7.45 15.01 3.52
C LEU A 138 -7.75 14.37 2.16
N ILE A 139 -7.92 13.06 2.09
CA ILE A 139 -8.24 12.37 0.83
C ILE A 139 -9.59 12.84 0.28
N LYS A 140 -10.59 13.04 1.16
CA LYS A 140 -11.90 13.58 0.77
C LYS A 140 -11.80 15.03 0.29
N SER A 141 -11.07 15.90 0.98
CA SER A 141 -10.89 17.30 0.57
C SER A 141 -10.11 17.41 -0.75
N MET A 142 -9.23 16.46 -1.05
CA MET A 142 -8.61 16.30 -2.36
C MET A 142 -9.56 15.79 -3.46
N GLY A 143 -10.85 15.59 -3.16
CA GLY A 143 -11.85 15.15 -4.13
C GLY A 143 -11.73 13.68 -4.54
N LEU A 144 -10.95 12.87 -3.80
CA LEU A 144 -10.69 11.47 -4.13
C LEU A 144 -11.73 10.53 -3.48
N PRO A 145 -12.23 9.52 -4.20
CA PRO A 145 -13.12 8.52 -3.63
C PRO A 145 -12.40 7.67 -2.59
N ILE A 146 -13.13 7.36 -1.51
CA ILE A 146 -12.73 6.46 -0.44
C ILE A 146 -13.68 5.29 -0.41
N ILE A 147 -13.13 4.08 -0.40
CA ILE A 147 -13.84 2.83 -0.20
C ILE A 147 -13.42 2.23 1.14
N GLN A 148 -14.40 1.89 1.96
CA GLN A 148 -14.18 1.17 3.21
C GLN A 148 -14.46 -0.31 2.94
N SER A 149 -13.40 -1.13 2.92
CA SER A 149 -13.56 -2.59 2.79
C SER A 149 -14.31 -3.14 4.01
N PRO A 150 -15.14 -4.20 3.85
CA PRO A 150 -15.67 -4.95 4.99
C PRO A 150 -14.54 -5.58 5.84
N GLN A 151 -13.49 -6.07 5.18
CA GLN A 151 -12.31 -6.67 5.80
C GLN A 151 -11.04 -6.09 5.18
N GLU A 152 -10.34 -6.78 4.28
CA GLU A 152 -9.05 -6.28 3.78
C GLU A 152 -9.20 -5.50 2.48
N SER A 153 -8.36 -4.47 2.35
CA SER A 153 -8.29 -3.61 1.18
C SER A 153 -7.72 -4.34 -0.04
N ASP A 154 -6.79 -5.29 0.14
CA ASP A 154 -6.26 -6.11 -0.95
C ASP A 154 -7.36 -6.92 -1.66
N ALA A 155 -8.25 -7.57 -0.90
CA ALA A 155 -9.38 -8.32 -1.45
C ALA A 155 -10.41 -7.40 -2.13
N GLN A 156 -10.76 -6.29 -1.50
CA GLN A 156 -11.67 -5.30 -2.08
C GLN A 156 -11.09 -4.71 -3.37
N GLY A 157 -9.79 -4.41 -3.38
CA GLY A 157 -9.04 -3.91 -4.52
C GLY A 157 -9.03 -4.91 -5.67
N ALA A 158 -8.73 -6.19 -5.38
CA ALA A 158 -8.77 -7.27 -6.35
C ALA A 158 -10.14 -7.37 -7.04
N PHE A 159 -11.22 -7.37 -6.25
CA PHE A 159 -12.60 -7.41 -6.73
C PHE A 159 -12.95 -6.20 -7.63
N MET A 160 -12.53 -5.00 -7.25
CA MET A 160 -12.78 -3.79 -8.03
C MET A 160 -12.03 -3.77 -9.37
N VAL A 161 -10.82 -4.35 -9.43
CA VAL A 161 -10.05 -4.50 -10.68
C VAL A 161 -10.65 -5.61 -11.56
N GLU A 162 -11.09 -6.72 -10.96
CA GLU A 162 -11.78 -7.81 -11.67
C GLU A 162 -13.05 -7.29 -12.36
N ARG A 163 -13.84 -6.46 -11.67
CA ARG A 163 -15.03 -5.79 -12.23
C ARG A 163 -14.74 -4.72 -13.28
N LYS A 164 -13.47 -4.40 -13.51
CA LYS A 164 -13.01 -3.31 -14.40
C LYS A 164 -13.46 -1.91 -13.95
N ASP A 165 -13.90 -1.77 -12.70
CA ASP A 165 -14.20 -0.47 -12.09
C ASP A 165 -12.90 0.32 -11.85
N LEU A 166 -11.82 -0.42 -11.56
CA LEU A 166 -10.44 0.03 -11.54
C LEU A 166 -9.62 -0.70 -12.61
N TRP A 167 -8.57 -0.06 -13.12
CA TRP A 167 -7.65 -0.68 -14.09
C TRP A 167 -6.59 -1.55 -13.40
N GLY A 168 -6.13 -1.12 -12.22
CA GLY A 168 -5.17 -1.84 -11.40
C GLY A 168 -5.23 -1.36 -9.94
N PHE A 169 -4.59 -2.12 -9.07
CA PHE A 169 -4.56 -1.84 -7.63
C PHE A 169 -3.12 -1.76 -7.14
N ALA A 170 -2.82 -0.71 -6.38
CA ALA A 170 -1.47 -0.41 -5.92
C ALA A 170 -1.28 -0.87 -4.48
N SER A 171 -0.39 -1.85 -4.33
CA SER A 171 0.08 -2.40 -3.06
C SER A 171 1.54 -2.84 -3.26
N SER A 172 2.38 -2.79 -2.21
CA SER A 172 3.74 -3.33 -2.31
C SER A 172 3.82 -4.84 -2.12
N ASP A 173 2.76 -5.43 -1.58
CA ASP A 173 2.73 -6.82 -1.15
C ASP A 173 1.97 -7.66 -2.17
N ALA A 174 2.21 -8.97 -2.17
CA ALA A 174 1.61 -9.89 -3.15
C ALA A 174 0.19 -10.34 -2.77
N ASP A 175 -0.37 -9.86 -1.65
CA ASP A 175 -1.67 -10.31 -1.11
C ASP A 175 -2.81 -10.08 -2.11
N CYS A 176 -2.79 -8.94 -2.81
CA CYS A 176 -3.70 -8.66 -3.93
C CYS A 176 -3.73 -9.79 -4.98
N LEU A 177 -2.57 -10.34 -5.35
CA LEU A 177 -2.48 -11.42 -6.34
C LEU A 177 -3.07 -12.71 -5.78
N LEU A 178 -2.93 -12.98 -4.48
CA LEU A 178 -3.53 -14.13 -3.82
C LEU A 178 -5.06 -14.03 -3.79
N HIS A 179 -5.60 -12.81 -3.68
CA HIS A 179 -7.02 -12.51 -3.84
C HIS A 179 -7.48 -12.46 -5.31
N GLY A 180 -6.60 -12.74 -6.27
CA GLY A 180 -6.96 -12.82 -7.69
C GLY A 180 -6.97 -11.49 -8.42
N CYS A 181 -6.31 -10.45 -7.90
CA CYS A 181 -6.23 -9.15 -8.54
C CYS A 181 -5.61 -9.26 -9.95
N PRO A 182 -6.33 -8.88 -11.03
CA PRO A 182 -5.79 -9.01 -12.38
C PRO A 182 -4.52 -8.18 -12.63
N ARG A 183 -4.40 -7.01 -12.00
CA ARG A 183 -3.28 -6.07 -12.17
C ARG A 183 -2.88 -5.41 -10.85
N THR A 184 -1.71 -5.77 -10.38
CA THR A 184 -1.09 -5.17 -9.19
C THR A 184 0.01 -4.20 -9.62
N ILE A 185 0.01 -2.99 -9.05
CA ILE A 185 1.00 -1.95 -9.35
C ILE A 185 1.89 -1.74 -8.13
N LEU A 186 3.14 -2.15 -8.25
CA LEU A 186 4.16 -1.90 -7.25
C LEU A 186 4.78 -0.51 -7.48
N ASN A 187 5.33 0.08 -6.42
CA ASN A 187 6.09 1.33 -6.46
C ASN A 187 5.31 2.59 -6.91
N LEU A 188 3.98 2.55 -6.98
CA LEU A 188 3.18 3.70 -7.46
C LEU A 188 3.39 4.97 -6.61
N THR A 189 3.44 4.82 -5.29
CA THR A 189 3.50 5.94 -4.33
C THR A 189 4.91 6.22 -3.81
N LEU A 190 5.92 5.49 -4.31
CA LEU A 190 7.31 5.71 -3.94
C LEU A 190 7.84 7.04 -4.50
N SER A 191 8.93 7.52 -3.90
CA SER A 191 9.62 8.68 -4.45
C SER A 191 10.17 8.39 -5.83
N GLN A 192 9.71 9.17 -6.82
CA GLN A 192 10.18 9.11 -8.19
C GLN A 192 11.67 9.39 -8.30
N THR A 193 12.22 10.20 -7.40
CA THR A 193 13.66 10.43 -7.32
C THR A 193 14.11 10.19 -5.89
N ARG A 194 15.17 9.41 -5.73
CA ARG A 194 15.84 9.20 -4.45
C ARG A 194 17.34 9.44 -4.61
N LYS A 195 17.90 10.27 -3.72
CA LYS A 195 19.35 10.45 -3.61
C LYS A 195 19.94 9.30 -2.79
N LEU A 196 20.91 8.60 -3.35
CA LEU A 196 21.67 7.57 -2.64
C LEU A 196 22.77 8.20 -1.79
N PRO A 197 23.24 7.52 -0.73
CA PRO A 197 24.52 7.85 -0.08
C PRO A 197 25.61 7.87 -1.16
N GLY A 198 26.27 9.01 -1.35
CA GLY A 198 27.23 9.24 -2.45
C GLY A 198 26.72 10.14 -3.59
N GLY A 199 25.51 10.68 -3.50
CA GLY A 199 25.06 11.79 -4.35
C GLY A 199 24.36 11.40 -5.65
N LYS A 200 24.41 10.12 -6.05
CA LYS A 200 23.68 9.60 -7.22
C LYS A 200 22.17 9.65 -7.01
N PHE A 201 21.43 9.99 -8.06
CA PHE A 201 19.97 9.93 -8.06
C PHE A 201 19.49 8.66 -8.75
N VAL A 202 18.51 8.00 -8.15
CA VAL A 202 17.79 6.86 -8.75
C VAL A 202 16.38 7.31 -9.07
N TYR A 203 15.94 6.98 -10.29
CA TYR A 203 14.57 7.22 -10.73
C TYR A 203 13.72 5.95 -10.54
N THR A 204 12.66 6.07 -9.76
CA THR A 204 11.73 4.97 -9.50
C THR A 204 10.60 5.02 -10.51
N GLN A 205 10.47 3.96 -11.30
CA GLN A 205 9.32 3.73 -12.19
C GLN A 205 8.31 2.78 -11.52
N PRO A 206 7.02 2.90 -11.86
CA PRO A 206 6.02 1.93 -11.44
C PRO A 206 6.29 0.57 -12.08
N ASN A 207 5.95 -0.48 -11.35
CA ASN A 207 6.10 -1.86 -11.78
C ASN A 207 4.72 -2.51 -11.83
N LEU A 208 4.40 -3.15 -12.95
CA LEU A 208 3.16 -3.87 -13.17
C LEU A 208 3.39 -5.37 -13.02
N VAL A 209 2.49 -6.02 -12.29
CA VAL A 209 2.38 -7.48 -12.21
C VAL A 209 0.97 -7.86 -12.64
N GLU A 210 0.86 -8.60 -13.75
CA GLU A 210 -0.42 -9.10 -14.26
C GLU A 210 -0.60 -10.55 -13.84
N LEU A 211 -1.74 -10.87 -13.21
CA LEU A 211 -1.97 -12.20 -12.64
C LEU A 211 -1.89 -13.31 -13.68
N GLN A 212 -2.43 -13.08 -14.87
CA GLN A 212 -2.38 -14.06 -15.96
C GLN A 212 -0.93 -14.40 -16.35
N ASP A 213 -0.05 -13.40 -16.41
CA ASP A 213 1.37 -13.61 -16.70
C ASP A 213 2.06 -14.34 -15.55
N VAL A 214 1.71 -14.04 -14.29
CA VAL A 214 2.20 -14.77 -13.11
C VAL A 214 1.82 -16.26 -13.20
N LEU A 215 0.54 -16.56 -13.38
CA LEU A 215 0.03 -17.93 -13.45
C LEU A 215 0.68 -18.71 -14.61
N LYS A 216 0.80 -18.08 -15.79
CA LYS A 216 1.46 -18.67 -16.96
C LYS A 216 2.95 -18.89 -16.75
N HIS A 217 3.67 -17.89 -16.22
CA HIS A 217 5.11 -17.96 -15.97
C HIS A 217 5.45 -19.05 -14.95
N LEU A 218 4.68 -19.12 -13.87
CA LEU A 218 4.85 -20.09 -12.80
C LEU A 218 4.25 -21.47 -13.12
N LYS A 219 3.42 -21.58 -14.17
CA LYS A 219 2.68 -22.79 -14.53
C LYS A 219 1.83 -23.32 -13.35
N VAL A 220 1.12 -22.40 -12.71
CA VAL A 220 0.23 -22.70 -11.57
C VAL A 220 -1.14 -22.09 -11.81
N ASN A 221 -2.16 -22.62 -11.13
CA ASN A 221 -3.47 -21.98 -11.03
C ASN A 221 -3.57 -21.06 -9.80
N GLN A 222 -4.71 -20.39 -9.63
CA GLN A 222 -4.91 -19.45 -8.53
C GLN A 222 -4.80 -20.12 -7.15
N ASP A 223 -5.35 -21.33 -7.00
CA ASP A 223 -5.34 -22.05 -5.73
C ASP A 223 -3.91 -22.45 -5.34
N GLN A 224 -3.13 -22.90 -6.31
CA GLN A 224 -1.71 -23.18 -6.16
C GLN A 224 -0.91 -21.91 -5.77
N LEU A 225 -1.22 -20.76 -6.37
CA LEU A 225 -0.60 -19.49 -6.00
C LEU A 225 -0.91 -19.09 -4.54
N ILE A 226 -2.16 -19.29 -4.09
CA ILE A 226 -2.54 -19.11 -2.68
C ILE A 226 -1.72 -20.03 -1.78
N VAL A 227 -1.60 -21.33 -2.12
CA VAL A 227 -0.79 -22.29 -1.35
C VAL A 227 0.68 -21.87 -1.30
N ILE A 228 1.27 -21.38 -2.39
CA ILE A 228 2.64 -20.82 -2.39
C ILE A 228 2.75 -19.68 -1.38
N GLY A 229 1.76 -18.77 -1.35
CA GLY A 229 1.68 -17.70 -0.37
C GLY A 229 1.63 -18.22 1.07
N ILE A 230 0.78 -19.21 1.36
CA ILE A 230 0.65 -19.84 2.68
C ILE A 230 1.96 -20.52 3.11
N LEU A 231 2.61 -21.26 2.22
CA LEU A 231 3.89 -21.92 2.52
C LEU A 231 4.99 -20.91 2.86
N ASN A 232 5.07 -19.82 2.11
CA ASN A 232 6.05 -18.77 2.34
C ASN A 232 5.73 -17.90 3.57
N GLY A 233 4.46 -17.80 3.93
CA GLY A 233 3.95 -17.04 5.07
C GLY A 233 3.14 -15.81 4.65
N THR A 234 1.97 -15.67 5.25
CA THR A 234 1.02 -14.57 5.06
C THR A 234 0.82 -13.78 6.35
N ASP A 235 0.00 -12.72 6.32
CA ASP A 235 -0.41 -12.05 7.55
C ASP A 235 -1.21 -12.95 8.53
N TYR A 236 -1.71 -14.10 8.07
CA TYR A 236 -2.44 -15.11 8.88
C TYR A 236 -1.54 -16.22 9.44
N ASN A 237 -0.36 -16.40 8.85
CA ASN A 237 0.68 -17.33 9.32
C ASN A 237 2.08 -16.72 9.06
N PRO A 238 2.51 -15.72 9.83
CA PRO A 238 3.65 -14.87 9.49
C PRO A 238 5.00 -15.60 9.33
N LYS A 239 5.15 -16.78 9.92
CA LYS A 239 6.37 -17.59 9.81
C LYS A 239 6.39 -18.47 8.54
N GLY A 240 5.23 -18.65 7.89
CA GLY A 240 5.06 -19.68 6.88
C GLY A 240 5.44 -21.06 7.42
N VAL A 241 5.82 -21.95 6.52
CA VAL A 241 6.48 -23.21 6.88
C VAL A 241 7.99 -22.95 6.96
N VAL A 242 8.57 -23.25 8.12
CA VAL A 242 9.99 -22.99 8.38
C VAL A 242 10.88 -23.67 7.33
N GLY A 243 11.80 -22.90 6.74
CA GLY A 243 12.72 -23.41 5.72
C GLY A 243 12.11 -23.57 4.32
N ILE A 244 10.95 -22.97 4.06
CA ILE A 244 10.30 -22.94 2.75
C ILE A 244 10.17 -21.49 2.26
N GLY A 245 11.07 -21.09 1.37
CA GLY A 245 10.97 -19.81 0.66
C GLY A 245 10.18 -19.93 -0.66
N PRO A 246 10.00 -18.82 -1.42
CA PRO A 246 9.10 -18.77 -2.58
C PRO A 246 9.40 -19.82 -3.66
N LYS A 247 10.69 -20.04 -3.98
CA LYS A 247 11.11 -21.04 -4.97
C LYS A 247 10.79 -22.47 -4.53
N LYS A 248 11.14 -22.82 -3.29
CA LYS A 248 10.86 -24.14 -2.72
C LYS A 248 9.35 -24.38 -2.57
N ALA A 249 8.58 -23.35 -2.23
CA ALA A 249 7.13 -23.41 -2.20
C ALA A 249 6.55 -23.72 -3.59
N LEU A 250 7.05 -23.07 -4.64
CA LEU A 250 6.68 -23.36 -6.03
C LEU A 250 7.01 -24.82 -6.41
N ASP A 251 8.23 -25.27 -6.12
CA ASP A 251 8.67 -26.64 -6.41
C ASP A 251 7.75 -27.69 -5.75
N LEU A 252 7.41 -27.48 -4.47
CA LEU A 252 6.50 -28.35 -3.73
C LEU A 252 5.09 -28.35 -4.34
N VAL A 253 4.57 -27.20 -4.74
CA VAL A 253 3.24 -27.12 -5.34
C VAL A 253 3.18 -27.77 -6.73
N HIS A 254 4.30 -27.84 -7.46
CA HIS A 254 4.40 -28.64 -8.69
C HIS A 254 4.49 -30.14 -8.41
N GLN A 255 5.19 -30.54 -7.35
CA GLN A 255 5.34 -31.95 -6.97
C GLN A 255 4.03 -32.55 -6.42
N TYR A 256 3.29 -31.80 -5.62
CA TYR A 256 2.10 -32.27 -4.92
C TYR A 256 0.82 -31.78 -5.61
N LYS A 257 0.10 -32.71 -6.27
CA LYS A 257 -1.23 -32.44 -6.85
C LYS A 257 -2.35 -32.32 -5.80
N ASN A 258 -2.11 -32.80 -4.58
CA ASN A 258 -3.07 -32.77 -3.48
C ASN A 258 -2.48 -32.00 -2.30
N PHE A 259 -3.12 -30.88 -1.94
CA PHE A 259 -2.68 -30.01 -0.86
C PHE A 259 -2.80 -30.66 0.53
N ASP A 260 -3.83 -31.49 0.78
CA ASP A 260 -3.94 -32.24 2.04
C ASP A 260 -2.71 -33.12 2.27
N LYS A 261 -2.25 -33.82 1.23
CA LYS A 261 -1.04 -34.65 1.30
C LYS A 261 0.19 -33.79 1.61
N LEU A 262 0.38 -32.70 0.86
CA LEU A 262 1.49 -31.76 1.06
C LEU A 262 1.56 -31.27 2.53
N PHE A 263 0.45 -30.78 3.07
CA PHE A 263 0.44 -30.24 4.43
C PHE A 263 0.47 -31.33 5.50
N SER A 264 0.01 -32.55 5.23
CA SER A 264 0.14 -33.70 6.13
C SER A 264 1.59 -34.16 6.32
N GLU A 265 2.43 -33.99 5.29
CA GLU A 265 3.86 -34.31 5.35
C GLU A 265 4.67 -33.19 6.00
N LEU A 266 4.34 -31.92 5.69
CA LEU A 266 5.01 -30.76 6.28
C LEU A 266 4.66 -30.52 7.75
N LYS A 267 3.46 -30.94 8.19
CA LYS A 267 2.95 -30.80 9.57
C LYS A 267 3.18 -29.41 10.18
N PRO A 268 2.70 -28.32 9.54
CA PRO A 268 2.85 -26.98 10.09
C PRO A 268 2.05 -26.80 11.39
N ASP A 269 2.42 -25.79 12.18
CA ASP A 269 1.75 -25.39 13.42
C ASP A 269 0.50 -24.52 13.20
N PHE A 270 -0.03 -24.46 11.97
CA PHE A 270 -1.19 -23.66 11.61
C PHE A 270 -2.18 -24.42 10.71
N ASN A 271 -3.45 -24.00 10.75
CA ASN A 271 -4.50 -24.57 9.90
C ASN A 271 -4.50 -23.92 8.50
N TRP A 272 -3.83 -24.57 7.54
CA TRP A 272 -3.73 -24.07 6.18
C TRP A 272 -5.09 -23.93 5.48
N LYS A 273 -6.08 -24.79 5.79
CA LYS A 273 -7.42 -24.74 5.16
C LYS A 273 -8.19 -23.49 5.55
N GLN A 274 -8.08 -23.08 6.81
CA GLN A 274 -8.69 -21.83 7.27
C GLN A 274 -8.09 -20.62 6.55
N ILE A 275 -6.76 -20.57 6.42
CA ILE A 275 -6.08 -19.48 5.71
C ILE A 275 -6.43 -19.48 4.22
N PHE A 276 -6.46 -20.66 3.60
CA PHE A 276 -6.87 -20.83 2.21
C PHE A 276 -8.30 -20.33 1.98
N ALA A 277 -9.24 -20.68 2.87
CA ALA A 277 -10.61 -20.21 2.80
C ALA A 277 -10.71 -18.68 2.92
N ILE A 278 -9.89 -18.04 3.77
CA ILE A 278 -9.84 -16.57 3.87
C ILE A 278 -9.54 -15.94 2.50
N PHE A 279 -8.52 -16.42 1.77
CA PHE A 279 -8.21 -15.88 0.45
C PHE A 279 -9.31 -16.15 -0.59
N LYS A 280 -9.99 -17.30 -0.51
CA LYS A 280 -11.04 -17.70 -1.45
C LYS A 280 -12.36 -16.97 -1.26
N SER A 281 -12.71 -16.60 -0.02
CA SER A 281 -14.05 -16.10 0.31
C SER A 281 -14.04 -14.87 1.21
N MET A 282 -12.99 -14.04 1.13
CA MET A 282 -12.96 -12.79 1.88
C MET A 282 -14.17 -11.89 1.50
N PRO A 283 -14.94 -11.38 2.48
CA PRO A 283 -16.04 -10.46 2.22
C PRO A 283 -15.58 -9.18 1.52
N VAL A 284 -16.29 -8.83 0.45
CA VAL A 284 -16.10 -7.60 -0.31
C VAL A 284 -17.41 -6.84 -0.44
N MET A 285 -17.32 -5.52 -0.46
CA MET A 285 -18.44 -4.64 -0.75
C MET A 285 -18.74 -4.68 -2.25
N LYS A 286 -19.93 -5.16 -2.61
CA LYS A 286 -20.40 -5.24 -4.01
C LYS A 286 -21.00 -3.92 -4.52
N ASN A 287 -21.59 -3.15 -3.62
CA ASN A 287 -22.27 -1.89 -3.91
C ASN A 287 -21.44 -0.74 -3.37
N TYR A 288 -20.78 -0.01 -4.26
CA TYR A 288 -20.01 1.19 -3.95
C TYR A 288 -20.11 2.19 -5.08
N GLN A 289 -19.63 3.41 -4.85
CA GLN A 289 -19.61 4.45 -5.86
C GLN A 289 -18.26 5.14 -5.93
N LEU A 290 -17.70 5.20 -7.14
CA LEU A 290 -16.47 5.94 -7.42
C LEU A 290 -16.80 7.32 -7.99
N LYS A 291 -16.79 8.33 -7.12
CA LYS A 291 -17.00 9.73 -7.49
C LYS A 291 -15.73 10.53 -7.22
N TRP A 292 -15.17 11.07 -8.28
CA TRP A 292 -14.10 12.07 -8.21
C TRP A 292 -14.75 13.45 -8.25
N LYS A 293 -14.38 14.30 -7.30
CA LYS A 293 -14.84 15.69 -7.20
C LYS A 293 -13.66 16.62 -7.46
N ASP A 294 -13.96 17.90 -7.63
CA ASP A 294 -12.94 18.94 -7.63
C ASP A 294 -12.30 19.04 -6.23
N VAL A 295 -11.05 19.52 -6.18
CA VAL A 295 -10.31 19.69 -4.93
C VAL A 295 -10.91 20.86 -4.14
N ASP A 296 -11.25 20.60 -2.88
CA ASP A 296 -11.59 21.63 -1.90
C ASP A 296 -10.30 22.22 -1.33
N GLU A 297 -9.81 23.28 -1.99
CA GLU A 297 -8.52 23.87 -1.65
C GLU A 297 -8.51 24.56 -0.28
N ASP A 298 -9.64 25.11 0.14
CA ASP A 298 -9.74 25.79 1.43
C ASP A 298 -9.64 24.76 2.55
N LYS A 299 -10.39 23.64 2.44
CA LYS A 299 -10.27 22.55 3.42
C LYS A 299 -8.91 21.88 3.40
N VAL A 300 -8.27 21.74 2.24
CA VAL A 300 -6.88 21.25 2.15
C VAL A 300 -5.91 22.17 2.88
N LYS A 301 -6.07 23.50 2.75
CA LYS A 301 -5.22 24.49 3.42
C LYS A 301 -5.45 24.51 4.92
N GLU A 302 -6.70 24.44 5.37
CA GLU A 302 -7.06 24.32 6.79
C GLU A 302 -6.32 23.13 7.43
N ILE A 303 -6.50 21.93 6.88
CA ILE A 303 -5.85 20.71 7.40
C ILE A 303 -4.32 20.85 7.36
N LEU A 304 -3.73 21.15 6.20
CA LEU A 304 -2.28 21.08 6.08
C LEU A 304 -1.58 22.26 6.75
N ILE A 305 -2.08 23.49 6.58
CA ILE A 305 -1.38 24.70 7.02
C ILE A 305 -1.79 25.06 8.44
N GLU A 306 -3.09 25.20 8.70
CA GLU A 306 -3.59 25.74 9.96
C GLU A 306 -3.54 24.70 11.08
N GLU A 307 -3.89 23.45 10.78
CA GLU A 307 -3.88 22.39 11.78
C GLU A 307 -2.50 21.75 11.93
N HIS A 308 -1.73 21.59 10.85
CA HIS A 308 -0.51 20.77 10.83
C HIS A 308 0.78 21.49 10.42
N ASP A 309 0.78 22.83 10.40
CA ASP A 309 1.97 23.68 10.22
C ASP A 309 2.75 23.45 8.90
N PHE A 310 2.10 22.96 7.84
CA PHE A 310 2.75 22.85 6.54
C PHE A 310 3.03 24.24 5.96
N SER A 311 4.14 24.35 5.23
CA SER A 311 4.51 25.60 4.54
C SER A 311 3.43 26.04 3.54
N LYS A 312 2.76 27.16 3.86
CA LYS A 312 1.75 27.80 3.01
C LYS A 312 2.19 27.96 1.56
N GLU A 313 3.39 28.53 1.36
CA GLU A 313 3.97 28.73 0.03
C GLU A 313 4.05 27.41 -0.77
N ARG A 314 4.50 26.32 -0.14
CA ARG A 314 4.62 25.02 -0.80
C ARG A 314 3.26 24.42 -1.16
N ILE A 315 2.29 24.51 -0.25
CA ILE A 315 0.94 24.00 -0.48
C ILE A 315 0.29 24.78 -1.64
N GLU A 316 0.30 26.11 -1.59
CA GLU A 316 -0.29 26.98 -2.61
C GLU A 316 0.34 26.75 -3.98
N LYS A 317 1.67 26.69 -4.07
CA LYS A 317 2.38 26.38 -5.33
C LYS A 317 2.00 25.01 -5.89
N THR A 318 1.78 24.03 -5.02
CA THR A 318 1.42 22.66 -5.42
C THR A 318 -0.02 22.60 -5.95
N LEU A 319 -0.95 23.33 -5.33
CA LEU A 319 -2.33 23.48 -5.79
C LEU A 319 -2.43 24.29 -7.09
N GLU A 320 -1.70 25.41 -7.20
CA GLU A 320 -1.68 26.23 -8.41
C GLU A 320 -1.21 25.42 -9.64
N SER A 321 -0.18 24.59 -9.46
CA SER A 321 0.31 23.72 -10.53
C SER A 321 -0.67 22.58 -10.89
N LEU A 322 -1.63 22.23 -10.03
CA LEU A 322 -2.73 21.34 -10.38
C LEU A 322 -3.75 22.08 -11.27
N ARG A 323 -4.17 23.29 -10.87
CA ARG A 323 -5.13 24.13 -11.62
C ARG A 323 -4.69 24.38 -13.07
N LYS A 324 -3.40 24.68 -13.28
CA LYS A 324 -2.84 24.94 -14.61
C LYS A 324 -3.06 23.75 -15.57
N ARG A 325 -3.03 22.53 -15.06
CA ARG A 325 -3.28 21.32 -15.87
C ARG A 325 -4.76 21.12 -16.17
N GLU A 326 -5.64 21.32 -15.19
CA GLU A 326 -7.08 21.18 -15.41
C GLU A 326 -7.59 22.17 -16.47
N LYS A 327 -7.07 23.40 -16.46
CA LYS A 327 -7.36 24.41 -17.48
C LYS A 327 -6.88 23.98 -18.88
N SER A 328 -5.67 23.42 -19.01
CA SER A 328 -5.19 22.96 -20.32
C SER A 328 -6.01 21.78 -20.86
N GLN A 329 -6.47 20.89 -19.97
CA GLN A 329 -7.29 19.74 -20.35
C GLN A 329 -8.71 20.15 -20.78
N LYS A 330 -9.33 21.11 -20.09
CA LYS A 330 -10.64 21.68 -20.48
C LYS A 330 -10.56 22.45 -21.80
N GLY A 331 -9.45 23.16 -22.07
CA GLY A 331 -9.22 23.85 -23.33
C GLY A 331 -9.15 22.89 -24.52
N LEU A 332 -8.40 21.79 -24.40
CA LEU A 332 -8.32 20.76 -25.45
C LEU A 332 -9.67 20.06 -25.71
N SER A 333 -10.47 19.79 -24.68
CA SER A 333 -11.80 19.17 -24.88
C SER A 333 -12.84 20.12 -25.48
N SER A 334 -12.67 21.44 -25.34
CA SER A 334 -13.52 22.42 -26.05
C SER A 334 -13.24 22.52 -27.55
N PHE A 335 -12.09 22.04 -28.02
CA PHE A 335 -11.73 22.05 -29.45
C PHE A 335 -12.28 20.85 -30.24
N PHE A 336 -12.58 19.73 -29.57
CA PHE A 336 -13.08 18.50 -30.20
C PHE A 336 -14.55 18.19 -29.86
N LYS A 337 -15.40 19.23 -29.73
CA LYS A 337 -16.84 19.02 -29.79
C LYS A 337 -17.26 19.00 -31.26
N SER A 338 -17.39 17.81 -31.81
CA SER A 338 -18.05 17.51 -33.09
C SER A 338 -19.00 16.35 -32.88
#